data_AF-A0A6C0CRB6-F1
#
_entry.id   AF-A0A6C0CRB6-F1
#
_cell.length_a   1.000
_cell.length_b   1.000
_cell.length_c   1.000
_cell.angle_alpha   90.00
_cell.angle_beta   90.00
_cell.angle_gamma   90.00
#
_symmetry.space_group_name_H-M   'P 1'
#
loop_
_entity.id
_entity.type
_entity.pdbx_description
1 polymer ?
#
loop_
_entity_poly.entity_id
_entity_poly.type
_entity_poly.pdbx_seq_one_letter_code
_entity_poly.pdbx_strand_id
1 'polypeptide(L)'
;MDFAEIIYGMTLGFLAGFVLLYTFKPSQPYPKFLMDLFQYPSIFLFLMIGVLYIFYKDLRIGGLLLLIFMMILLDSYFIGRYSL
;
A
#
# COMPACT_ATOMS: atom_id res chain seq x y z
N MET A 1 10.94 26.20 5.30
CA MET A 1 9.92 25.21 4.91
C MET A 1 9.29 25.74 3.66
N ASP A 2 9.49 25.01 2.57
CA ASP A 2 8.98 25.44 1.28
C ASP A 2 7.50 25.07 1.16
N PHE A 3 6.69 25.90 0.52
CA PHE A 3 5.24 25.66 0.42
C PHE A 3 4.93 24.32 -0.29
N ALA A 4 5.83 23.92 -1.20
CA ALA A 4 5.79 22.63 -1.88
C ALA A 4 5.93 21.43 -0.92
N GLU A 5 6.73 21.53 0.14
CA GLU A 5 6.91 20.46 1.13
C GLU A 5 5.64 20.21 1.92
N ILE A 6 4.88 21.27 2.21
CA ILE A 6 3.61 21.19 2.95
C ILE A 6 2.55 20.46 2.11
N ILE A 7 2.41 20.84 0.83
CA ILE A 7 1.48 20.19 -0.10
C ILE A 7 1.87 18.72 -0.30
N TYR A 8 3.17 18.44 -0.42
CA TYR A 8 3.68 17.08 -0.56
C TYR A 8 3.36 16.22 0.67
N GLY A 9 3.59 16.73 1.88
CA GLY A 9 3.26 16.03 3.12
C GLY A 9 1.75 15.79 3.27
N MET A 10 0.91 16.77 2.94
CA MET A 10 -0.54 16.63 3.00
C MET A 10 -1.06 15.60 2.00
N THR A 11 -0.56 15.59 0.77
CA THR A 11 -0.96 14.63 -0.27
C THR A 11 -0.54 13.21 0.09
N LEU A 12 0.69 13.01 0.59
CA LEU A 12 1.15 11.71 1.11
C LEU A 12 0.30 11.22 2.29
N GLY A 13 0.01 12.09 3.26
CA GLY A 13 -0.82 11.76 4.41
C GLY A 13 -2.25 11.37 4.00
N PHE A 14 -2.84 12.11 3.06
CA PHE A 14 -4.16 11.80 2.51
C PHE A 14 -4.18 10.45 1.79
N LEU A 15 -3.19 10.19 0.93
CA LEU A 15 -3.08 8.91 0.22
C LEU A 15 -2.85 7.74 1.18
N ALA A 16 -1.97 7.90 2.17
CA ALA A 16 -1.74 6.88 3.19
C ALA A 16 -3.01 6.60 4.00
N GLY A 17 -3.70 7.64 4.47
CA GLY A 17 -4.96 7.50 5.21
C GLY A 17 -6.08 6.87 4.38
N PHE A 18 -6.18 7.22 3.09
CA PHE A 18 -7.14 6.62 2.17
C PHE A 18 -6.90 5.12 2.00
N VAL A 19 -5.65 4.72 1.78
CA VAL A 19 -5.27 3.31 1.66
C VAL A 19 -5.55 2.55 2.96
N LEU A 20 -5.18 3.11 4.11
CA LEU A 20 -5.47 2.51 5.41
C LEU A 20 -6.98 2.30 5.61
N LEU A 21 -7.82 3.30 5.32
CA LEU A 21 -9.27 3.19 5.47
C LEU A 21 -9.89 2.13 4.55
N TYR A 22 -9.33 1.92 3.36
CA TYR A 22 -9.77 0.86 2.45
C TYR A 22 -9.34 -0.52 2.93
N THR A 23 -8.10 -0.68 3.40
CA THR A 23 -7.63 -1.93 4.00
C THR A 23 -8.40 -2.30 5.28
N PHE A 24 -8.77 -1.31 6.10
CA PHE A 24 -9.53 -1.56 7.34
C PHE A 24 -11.05 -1.75 7.14
N LYS A 25 -11.56 -1.81 5.91
CA LYS A 25 -12.96 -2.14 5.62
C LYS A 25 -13.10 -3.58 5.09
N PRO A 26 -13.03 -4.60 5.97
CA PRO A 26 -13.13 -6.01 5.58
C PRO A 26 -14.51 -6.40 5.01
N SER A 27 -15.51 -5.52 5.12
CA SER A 27 -16.87 -5.77 4.66
C SER A 27 -17.12 -5.40 3.19
N GLN A 28 -16.17 -4.74 2.51
CA GLN A 28 -16.27 -4.48 1.08
C GLN A 28 -15.30 -5.37 0.31
N PRO A 29 -15.77 -6.06 -0.75
CA PRO A 29 -14.88 -6.86 -1.57
C PRO A 29 -13.80 -5.96 -2.18
N TYR A 30 -12.56 -6.44 -2.14
CA TYR A 30 -11.45 -5.73 -2.77
C TYR A 30 -11.76 -5.49 -4.26
N PRO A 31 -11.35 -4.34 -4.81
CA PRO A 31 -11.43 -4.10 -6.25
C PRO A 31 -10.82 -5.27 -7.04
N LYS A 32 -11.54 -5.77 -8.05
CA LYS A 32 -11.09 -6.91 -8.88
C LYS A 32 -9.69 -6.69 -9.46
N PHE A 33 -9.38 -5.46 -9.88
CA PHE A 33 -8.05 -5.14 -10.41
C PHE A 33 -6.92 -5.38 -9.41
N LEU A 34 -7.16 -5.20 -8.10
CA LEU A 34 -6.16 -5.49 -7.07
C LEU A 34 -6.04 -7.00 -6.88
N MET A 35 -7.17 -7.71 -6.79
CA MET A 35 -7.21 -9.18 -6.72
C MET A 35 -6.46 -9.84 -7.88
N ASP A 36 -6.66 -9.35 -9.11
CA ASP A 36 -5.97 -9.86 -10.29
C ASP A 36 -4.46 -9.57 -10.22
N LEU A 37 -4.06 -8.43 -9.64
CA LEU A 37 -2.67 -8.08 -9.41
C LEU A 37 -1.97 -9.07 -8.46
N PHE A 38 -2.68 -9.58 -7.45
CA PHE A 38 -2.18 -10.60 -6.52
C PHE A 38 -1.96 -11.96 -7.17
N GLN A 39 -2.59 -12.25 -8.31
CA GLN A 39 -2.37 -13.49 -9.05
C GLN A 39 -1.00 -13.50 -9.75
N TYR A 40 -0.32 -12.35 -9.88
CA TYR A 40 0.98 -12.22 -10.52
C TYR A 40 2.09 -11.95 -9.48
N PRO A 41 2.77 -13.00 -8.97
CA PRO A 41 3.81 -12.85 -7.93
C PRO A 41 5.01 -11.99 -8.39
N SER A 42 5.23 -11.86 -9.70
CA SER A 42 6.24 -10.96 -10.27
C SER A 42 5.97 -9.49 -9.94
N ILE A 43 4.70 -9.06 -9.96
CA ILE A 43 4.32 -7.67 -9.65
C ILE A 43 4.61 -7.37 -8.17
N PHE A 44 4.37 -8.33 -7.29
CA PHE A 44 4.73 -8.24 -5.88
C PHE A 44 6.22 -8.03 -5.66
N LEU A 45 7.04 -8.75 -6.42
CA LEU A 45 8.50 -8.66 -6.33
C LEU A 45 9.00 -7.29 -6.82
N PHE A 46 8.41 -6.75 -7.89
CA PHE A 46 8.69 -5.39 -8.36
C PHE A 46 8.26 -4.31 -7.36
N LEU A 47 7.08 -4.43 -6.76
CA LEU A 47 6.60 -3.54 -5.70
C LEU A 47 7.53 -3.57 -4.49
N MET A 48 7.96 -4.74 -4.07
CA MET A 48 8.88 -4.89 -2.93
C MET A 48 10.23 -4.22 -3.20
N ILE A 49 10.79 -4.39 -4.40
CA ILE A 49 12.04 -3.69 -4.79
C ILE A 49 11.83 -2.17 -4.79
N GLY A 50 10.70 -1.68 -5.31
CA GLY A 50 10.36 -0.26 -5.32
C GLY A 50 10.25 0.33 -3.91
N VAL A 51 9.58 -0.38 -2.99
CA VAL A 51 9.46 0.01 -1.59
C VAL A 51 10.83 0.05 -0.92
N LEU A 52 11.69 -0.96 -1.13
CA LEU A 52 13.04 -1.00 -0.57
C LEU A 52 13.92 0.15 -1.10
N TYR A 53 13.81 0.48 -2.39
CA TYR A 53 14.52 1.60 -2.99
C TYR A 53 14.09 2.93 -2.37
N ILE A 54 12.78 3.14 -2.20
CA ILE A 54 12.26 4.37 -1.57
C ILE A 54 12.64 4.40 -0.09
N PHE A 55 12.63 3.27 0.61
CA PHE A 55 13.08 3.14 1.99
C PHE A 55 14.55 3.51 2.17
N TYR A 56 15.40 3.13 1.20
CA TYR A 56 16.81 3.55 1.20
C TYR A 56 16.98 5.07 0.97
N LYS A 57 16.09 5.69 0.19
CA LYS A 57 16.14 7.12 -0.14
C LYS A 57 15.53 8.01 0.94
N ASP A 58 14.40 7.61 1.51
CA ASP A 58 13.69 8.34 2.57
C ASP A 58 13.02 7.34 3.52
N LEU A 59 13.53 7.31 4.76
CA LEU A 59 13.08 6.38 5.78
C LEU A 59 11.60 6.58 6.16
N ARG A 60 11.09 7.82 6.10
CA ARG A 60 9.71 8.15 6.51
C ARG A 60 8.72 7.66 5.47
N ILE A 61 8.98 8.00 4.20
CA ILE A 61 8.11 7.63 3.08
C ILE A 61 8.18 6.13 2.83
N GLY A 62 9.39 5.56 2.84
CA GLY A 62 9.57 4.13 2.71
C GLY A 62 8.93 3.35 3.85
N GLY A 63 9.00 3.85 5.09
CA GLY A 63 8.34 3.24 6.24
C GLY A 63 6.82 3.17 6.06
N LEU A 64 6.20 4.26 5.60
CA LEU A 64 4.76 4.30 5.28
C LEU A 64 4.39 3.33 4.16
N LEU A 65 5.17 3.30 3.09
CA LEU A 65 4.94 2.38 1.97
C LEU A 65 5.11 0.91 2.37
N LEU A 66 6.08 0.62 3.25
CA LEU A 66 6.29 -0.72 3.78
C LEU A 66 5.12 -1.16 4.67
N LEU A 67 4.58 -0.25 5.48
CA LEU A 67 3.37 -0.48 6.29
C LEU A 67 2.16 -0.79 5.41
N ILE A 68 1.94 0.01 4.36
CA ILE A 68 0.89 -0.20 3.36
C ILE A 68 1.07 -1.57 2.68
N PHE A 69 2.30 -1.90 2.26
CA PHE A 69 2.61 -3.17 1.61
C PHE A 69 2.33 -4.37 2.53
N MET A 70 2.72 -4.30 3.80
CA MET A 70 2.42 -5.33 4.81
C MET A 70 0.92 -5.49 5.03
N MET A 71 0.17 -4.39 5.06
CA MET A 71 -1.29 -4.43 5.17
C MET A 71 -1.94 -5.11 3.98
N ILE A 72 -1.53 -4.76 2.75
CA ILE A 72 -1.97 -5.40 1.50
C ILE A 72 -1.71 -6.92 1.54
N LEU A 73 -0.54 -7.34 2.02
CA LEU A 73 -0.20 -8.77 2.18
C LEU A 73 -1.09 -9.48 3.20
N LEU A 74 -1.26 -8.89 4.39
CA LEU A 74 -2.15 -9.44 5.41
C LEU A 74 -3.57 -9.58 4.88
N ASP A 75 -4.09 -8.55 4.21
CA ASP A 75 -5.44 -8.56 3.69
C ASP A 75 -5.62 -9.64 2.61
N SER A 76 -4.66 -9.79 1.71
CA SER A 76 -4.70 -10.85 0.70
C SER A 76 -4.73 -12.26 1.31
N TYR A 77 -4.01 -12.47 2.41
CA TYR A 77 -3.96 -13.77 3.09
C TYR A 77 -5.23 -14.04 3.90
N PHE A 78 -5.82 -13.02 4.53
CA PHE A 78 -7.02 -13.16 5.36
C PHE A 78 -8.32 -13.09 4.53
N ILE A 79 -8.50 -12.10 3.66
CA ILE A 79 -9.70 -11.92 2.82
C ILE A 79 -9.73 -12.87 1.63
N GLY A 80 -8.57 -13.18 1.02
CA GLY A 80 -8.49 -14.14 -0.10
C GLY A 80 -8.95 -15.55 0.25
N ARG A 81 -9.09 -15.89 1.54
CA ARG A 81 -9.67 -17.17 2.01
C ARG A 81 -11.19 -17.18 2.11
N TYR A 82 -11.86 -16.01 2.15
CA TYR A 82 -13.32 -15.92 2.30
C TYR A 82 -14.05 -15.70 0.97
N SER A 83 -13.32 -15.52 -0.14
CA SER A 83 -13.89 -15.34 -1.48
C SER A 83 -13.73 -16.57 -2.40
N LEU A 84 -13.32 -17.71 -1.85
CA LEU A 84 -13.37 -19.04 -2.46
C LEU A 84 -14.50 -19.84 -1.81
#